data_AF-A0A960PR53-F1
#
_entry.id   AF-A0A960PR53-F1
#
_cell.length_a   1.000
_cell.length_b   1.000
_cell.length_c   1.000
_cell.angle_alpha   90.00
_cell.angle_beta   90.00
_cell.angle_gamma   90.00
#
_symmetry.space_group_name_H-M   'P 1'
#
loop_
_entity.id
_entity.type
_entity.pdbx_description
1 polymer ?
#
loop_
_entity_poly.entity_id
_entity_poly.type
_entity_poly.pdbx_seq_one_letter_code
_entity_poly.pdbx_strand_id
1 'polypeptide(L)' 'AIYSTDLAAITRMSRAINVSIFVANGPTLAGLGAGGEGFTSFSIASPTGEGLTSARTFSRIRRVTVAGSLQGI' A
#
# COMPACT_ATOMS: atom_id res chain seq x y z
N ALA A 1 -12.10 5.42 -7.11
CA ALA A 1 -12.24 4.20 -7.93
C ALA A 1 -12.62 4.58 -9.35
N ILE A 2 -12.37 3.71 -10.33
CA ILE A 2 -12.84 3.85 -11.72
C ILE A 2 -13.57 2.57 -12.14
N TYR A 3 -14.60 2.71 -12.98
CA TYR A 3 -15.22 1.59 -13.68
C TYR A 3 -14.98 1.79 -15.18
N SER A 4 -14.12 0.97 -15.77
CA SER A 4 -13.78 1.03 -17.19
C SER A 4 -13.11 -0.28 -17.62
N THR A 5 -13.40 -0.74 -18.83
CA THR A 5 -12.68 -1.86 -19.46
C THR A 5 -11.48 -1.39 -20.29
N ASP A 6 -11.33 -0.08 -20.52
CA ASP A 6 -10.17 0.50 -21.21
C ASP A 6 -8.99 0.66 -20.24
N LEU A 7 -7.97 -0.19 -20.44
CA LEU A 7 -6.75 -0.18 -19.64
C LEU A 7 -5.95 1.13 -19.77
N ALA A 8 -5.99 1.79 -20.93
CA ALA A 8 -5.30 3.06 -21.13
C ALA A 8 -5.93 4.18 -20.29
N ALA A 9 -7.26 4.21 -20.20
CA ALA A 9 -7.99 5.11 -19.31
C ALA A 9 -7.69 4.82 -17.83
N ILE A 10 -7.74 3.54 -17.41
CA ILE A 10 -7.42 3.14 -16.03
C ILE A 10 -6.00 3.58 -15.66
N THR A 11 -5.03 3.30 -16.51
CA THR A 11 -3.62 3.62 -16.28
C THR A 11 -3.36 5.13 -16.22
N ARG A 12 -4.04 5.90 -17.08
CA ARG A 12 -3.92 7.37 -17.08
C ARG A 12 -4.48 7.95 -15.79
N MET A 13 -5.65 7.47 -15.36
CA MET A 13 -6.31 7.94 -14.15
C MET A 13 -5.52 7.56 -12.89
N SER A 14 -5.03 6.32 -12.79
CA SER A 14 -4.28 5.86 -11.62
C SER A 14 -3.02 6.68 -11.38
N ARG A 15 -2.35 7.13 -12.45
CA ARG A 15 -1.18 8.02 -12.38
C ARG A 15 -1.55 9.47 -12.07
N ALA A 16 -2.62 9.99 -12.67
CA ALA A 16 -2.98 11.40 -12.54
C ALA A 16 -3.59 11.76 -11.18
N ILE A 17 -4.38 10.86 -10.59
CA ILE A 17 -5.17 11.17 -9.39
C ILE A 17 -4.35 11.22 -8.10
N ASN A 18 -3.17 10.57 -8.07
CA ASN A 18 -2.23 10.58 -6.95
C ASN A 18 -2.88 10.34 -5.56
N VAL A 19 -3.57 9.20 -5.39
CA VAL A 19 -4.26 8.80 -4.14
C VAL A 19 -3.59 7.59 -3.50
N SER A 20 -3.75 7.43 -2.17
CA SER A 20 -3.23 6.29 -1.42
C SER A 20 -3.85 4.93 -1.80
N ILE A 21 -5.11 4.93 -2.25
CA ILE A 21 -5.84 3.71 -2.65
C ILE A 21 -6.58 3.97 -3.95
N PHE A 22 -6.26 3.20 -4.98
CA PHE A 22 -6.93 3.24 -6.27
C PHE A 22 -7.55 1.88 -6.59
N VAL A 23 -8.88 1.83 -6.72
CA VAL A 23 -9.64 0.62 -7.09
C VAL A 23 -10.16 0.77 -8.53
N ALA A 24 -9.99 -0.26 -9.35
CA ALA A 24 -10.57 -0.35 -10.69
C ALA A 24 -11.57 -1.52 -10.76
N ASN A 25 -12.75 -1.28 -11.32
CA ASN A 25 -13.80 -2.28 -11.58
C ASN A 25 -14.26 -3.07 -10.34
N GLY A 26 -14.31 -2.40 -9.19
CA GLY A 26 -14.80 -2.98 -7.93
C GLY A 26 -15.27 -1.93 -6.93
N PRO A 27 -16.01 -2.35 -5.89
CA PRO A 27 -16.44 -1.46 -4.83
C PRO A 27 -15.22 -0.86 -4.10
N THR A 28 -15.35 0.36 -3.57
CA THR A 28 -14.23 1.04 -2.90
C THR A 28 -13.67 0.26 -1.71
N LEU A 29 -14.52 -0.52 -1.04
CA LEU A 29 -14.13 -1.38 0.09
C LEU A 29 -13.17 -2.51 -0.33
N ALA A 30 -13.11 -2.87 -1.61
CA ALA A 30 -12.12 -3.81 -2.12
C ALA A 30 -10.69 -3.31 -1.91
N GLY A 31 -10.47 -1.99 -1.87
CA GLY A 31 -9.18 -1.39 -1.52
C GLY A 31 -8.77 -1.56 -0.05
N LEU A 32 -9.66 -2.06 0.80
CA LEU A 32 -9.41 -2.41 2.21
C LEU A 32 -9.45 -3.93 2.45
N GLY A 33 -9.37 -4.74 1.39
CA GLY A 33 -9.34 -6.21 1.50
C GLY A 33 -10.72 -6.89 1.50
N ALA A 34 -11.83 -6.15 1.36
CA ALA A 34 -13.16 -6.77 1.30
C ALA A 34 -13.52 -7.13 -0.16
N GLY A 35 -13.29 -8.38 -0.55
CA GLY A 35 -13.50 -8.83 -1.94
C GLY A 35 -12.45 -8.31 -2.92
N GLY A 36 -11.35 -7.75 -2.42
CA GLY A 36 -10.13 -7.42 -3.17
C GLY A 36 -8.90 -7.95 -2.44
N GLU A 37 -7.80 -8.13 -3.16
CA GLU A 37 -6.52 -8.63 -2.59
C GLU A 37 -5.86 -7.60 -1.64
N GLY A 38 -5.08 -8.10 -0.68
CA GLY A 38 -4.32 -7.30 0.29
C GLY A 38 -4.86 -7.36 1.72
N PHE A 39 -4.19 -6.66 2.64
CA PHE A 39 -4.58 -6.61 4.05
C PHE A 39 -5.54 -5.45 4.36
N THR A 40 -6.32 -5.60 5.41
CA THR A 40 -7.24 -4.56 5.88
C THR A 40 -6.56 -3.56 6.80
N SER A 41 -6.88 -2.28 6.63
CA SER A 41 -6.55 -1.22 7.59
C SER A 41 -7.68 -0.21 7.66
N PHE A 42 -8.00 0.26 8.87
CA PHE A 42 -8.95 1.36 9.08
C PHE A 42 -8.27 2.71 9.32
N SER A 43 -6.93 2.73 9.30
CA SER A 43 -6.12 3.93 9.40
C SER A 43 -5.32 4.08 8.11
N ILE A 44 -5.72 5.07 7.29
CA ILE A 44 -5.11 5.37 5.99
C ILE A 44 -4.32 6.68 6.14
N ALA A 45 -3.00 6.58 6.14
CA ALA A 45 -2.10 7.68 6.41
C ALA A 45 -1.71 8.41 5.10
N SER A 46 -2.67 9.08 4.48
CA SER A 46 -2.46 9.75 3.18
C SER A 46 -1.49 10.94 3.23
N PRO A 47 -1.56 11.87 4.22
CA PRO A 47 -0.66 13.03 4.25
C PRO A 47 0.80 12.68 4.56
N THR A 48 1.03 11.66 5.38
CA THR A 48 2.36 11.23 5.85
C THR A 48 2.97 10.12 4.97
N GLY A 49 2.16 9.47 4.14
CA GLY A 49 2.62 8.61 3.04
C GLY A 49 2.76 7.14 3.37
N GLU A 50 2.39 6.68 4.57
CA GLU A 50 2.46 5.26 4.93
C GLU A 50 1.35 4.42 4.28
N GLY A 51 0.32 5.05 3.70
CA GLY A 51 -0.77 4.36 3.01
C GLY A 51 -1.65 3.59 3.98
N LEU A 52 -1.94 2.32 3.68
CA LEU A 52 -2.62 1.43 4.63
C LEU A 52 -1.66 1.08 5.78
N THR A 53 -1.95 1.59 6.98
CA THR A 53 -1.07 1.34 8.13
C THR A 53 -1.12 -0.13 8.56
N SER A 54 0.04 -0.67 8.94
CA SER A 54 0.21 -2.03 9.47
C SER A 54 0.99 -2.00 10.79
N ALA A 55 1.17 -3.15 11.44
CA ALA A 55 2.01 -3.24 12.65
C ALA A 55 3.43 -2.68 12.43
N ARG A 56 3.97 -2.82 11.21
CA ARG A 56 5.28 -2.27 10.84
C ARG A 56 5.31 -0.75 10.85
N THR A 57 4.21 -0.09 10.49
CA THR A 57 4.07 1.37 10.49
C THR A 57 4.25 1.96 11.90
N PHE A 58 3.89 1.21 12.93
CA PHE A 58 4.00 1.64 14.33
C PHE A 58 5.28 1.15 15.02
N SER A 59 6.24 0.63 14.25
CA SER A 59 7.49 0.07 14.76
C SER A 59 8.70 0.82 14.23
N ARG A 60 9.77 0.94 15.02
CA ARG A 60 11.03 1.54 14.56
C ARG A 60 11.89 0.49 13.86
N ILE A 61 12.34 0.77 12.64
CA ILE A 61 13.38 -0.04 11.98
C ILE A 61 14.70 0.18 12.73
N ARG A 62 15.30 -0.90 13.21
CA ARG A 62 16.60 -0.88 13.90
C ARG A 62 17.62 -1.61 13.05
N ARG A 63 18.72 -0.95 12.68
CA ARG A 63 19.89 -1.59 12.08
C ARG A 63 20.86 -1.99 13.19
N VAL A 64 21.27 -3.25 13.19
CA VAL A 64 22.23 -3.80 14.16
C VAL A 64 23.42 -4.38 13.39
N THR A 65 24.62 -4.01 13.79
CA THR A 65 25.88 -4.54 13.25
C THR A 65 26.66 -5.14 14.41
N VAL A 66 27.14 -6.37 14.23
CA VAL A 66 27.99 -7.05 15.21
C VAL A 66 29.39 -7.14 14.60
N ALA A 67 30.36 -6.45 15.20
CA ALA A 67 31.73 -6.42 14.72
C ALA A 67 32.51 -7.62 15.28
N GLY A 68 33.24 -8.34 14.42
CA GLY A 68 34.11 -9.46 14.82
C GLY A 68 33.38 -10.78 15.10
N SER A 69 32.08 -10.88 14.78
CA SER A 69 31.33 -12.15 14.77
C SER A 69 30.36 -12.18 13.59
N LEU A 70 29.88 -13.38 13.21
CA LEU A 70 28.95 -13.63 12.09
C LEU A 70 29.51 -13.42 10.67
N GLN A 71 30.82 -13.30 10.49
CA GLN A 71 31.47 -13.14 9.17
C GLN A 71 31.70 -14.47 8.41
N GLY A 72 30.85 -15.48 8.63
CA GLY A 72 31.07 -16.85 8.12
C GLY A 72 29.83 -17.58 7.63
N ILE A 73 28.77 -16.85 7.25
CA ILE A 73 27.69 -17.36 6.39
C ILE A 73 27.80 -16.69 5.03
#